data_AF-A0A3A9VKL5-F1
#
_entry.id   AF-A0A3A9VKL5-F1
#
_cell.length_a   1.000
_cell.length_b   1.000
_cell.length_c   1.000
_cell.angle_alpha   90.00
_cell.angle_beta   90.00
_cell.angle_gamma   90.00
#
_symmetry.space_group_name_H-M   'P 1'
#
loop_
_entity.id
_entity.type
_entity.pdbx_description
1 polymer ?
#
loop_
_entity_poly.entity_id
_entity_poly.type
_entity_poly.pdbx_seq_one_letter_code
_entity_poly.pdbx_strand_id
1 'polypeptide(L)'
;MNKTLKSILKYLVEIIIVAFGVFLGVYYSNINADNKTKKEKEKSVNLIIKELELNRQLLKDHISYHENIKIEMDSIVPTLSEKKMYSNFTEAEFKHIEIKGWTGFNFARLQKTAFETAKTSGLIKEFDIELVQKLSDIYYFQDIYLDFGTSILNKAIGINTSMKIADLISTIRLMTSDLLGLEKQLSTKLEKAITELKTQHNNGYK
;
A
#
# COMPACT_ATOMS: atom_id res chain seq x y z
N MET A 1 -38.13 -62.73 -19.73
CA MET A 1 -37.10 -61.71 -19.99
C MET A 1 -35.78 -62.42 -20.28
N ASN A 2 -35.23 -62.27 -21.49
CA ASN A 2 -34.02 -63.00 -21.93
C ASN A 2 -32.84 -62.77 -20.96
N LYS A 3 -32.09 -63.83 -20.64
CA LYS A 3 -30.96 -63.84 -19.69
C LYS A 3 -29.92 -62.75 -20.03
N THR A 4 -29.73 -62.50 -21.32
CA THR A 4 -28.89 -61.45 -21.90
C THR A 4 -29.39 -60.04 -21.57
N LEU A 5 -30.70 -59.79 -21.64
CA LEU A 5 -31.30 -58.49 -21.31
C LEU A 5 -31.12 -58.14 -19.83
N LYS A 6 -31.23 -59.13 -18.94
CA LYS A 6 -30.94 -58.97 -17.50
C LYS A 6 -29.49 -58.61 -17.23
N SER A 7 -28.53 -59.21 -17.94
CA SER A 7 -27.11 -58.85 -17.80
C SER A 7 -26.82 -57.44 -18.32
N ILE A 8 -27.34 -57.07 -19.48
CA ILE A 8 -27.17 -55.73 -20.05
C ILE A 8 -27.73 -54.66 -19.09
N LEU A 9 -28.94 -54.88 -18.55
CA LEU A 9 -29.55 -53.96 -17.60
C LEU A 9 -28.70 -53.84 -16.32
N LYS A 10 -28.15 -54.95 -15.82
CA LYS A 10 -27.26 -54.94 -14.65
C LYS A 10 -26.02 -54.08 -14.90
N TYR A 11 -25.32 -54.29 -16.01
CA TYR A 11 -24.13 -53.51 -16.35
C TYR A 11 -24.45 -52.02 -16.58
N LEU A 12 -25.61 -51.71 -17.17
CA LEU A 12 -26.05 -50.34 -17.38
C LEU A 12 -26.32 -49.62 -16.05
N VAL A 13 -26.96 -50.30 -15.09
CA VAL A 13 -27.17 -49.78 -13.73
C VAL A 13 -25.83 -49.61 -13.01
N GLU A 14 -24.90 -50.56 -13.12
CA GLU A 14 -23.55 -50.43 -12.53
C GLU A 14 -22.79 -49.22 -13.08
N ILE A 15 -22.84 -48.98 -14.40
CA ILE A 15 -22.23 -47.80 -15.03
C ILE A 15 -22.85 -46.51 -14.50
N ILE A 16 -24.19 -46.44 -14.39
CA ILE A 16 -24.88 -45.26 -13.86
C ILE A 16 -24.46 -45.00 -12.41
N ILE A 17 -24.39 -46.04 -11.56
CA ILE A 17 -23.99 -45.89 -10.16
C ILE A 17 -22.56 -45.36 -10.06
N VAL A 18 -21.63 -45.92 -10.82
CA VAL A 18 -20.22 -45.46 -10.85
C VAL A 18 -20.12 -44.03 -11.35
N ALA A 19 -20.81 -43.69 -12.44
CA ALA A 19 -20.83 -42.34 -12.98
C ALA A 19 -21.42 -41.32 -11.98
N PHE A 20 -22.50 -41.67 -11.28
CA PHE A 20 -23.08 -40.84 -10.23
C PHE A 20 -22.13 -40.66 -9.04
N GLY A 21 -21.46 -41.71 -8.60
CA GLY A 21 -20.49 -41.64 -7.51
C GLY A 21 -19.33 -40.70 -7.83
N VAL A 22 -18.75 -40.81 -9.03
CA VAL A 22 -17.68 -39.91 -9.50
C VAL A 22 -18.19 -38.49 -9.63
N PHE A 23 -19.36 -38.29 -10.25
CA PHE A 23 -19.98 -36.98 -10.42
C PHE A 23 -20.22 -36.28 -9.07
N LEU A 24 -20.82 -36.98 -8.10
CA LEU A 24 -21.06 -36.44 -6.77
C LEU A 24 -19.76 -36.12 -6.02
N GLY A 25 -18.74 -36.96 -6.16
CA GLY A 25 -17.42 -36.72 -5.57
C GLY A 25 -16.78 -35.44 -6.11
N VAL A 26 -16.77 -35.25 -7.44
CA VAL A 26 -16.26 -34.04 -8.08
C VAL A 26 -17.11 -32.82 -7.69
N TYR A 27 -18.43 -32.95 -7.69
CA TYR A 27 -19.34 -31.87 -7.32
C TYR A 27 -19.12 -31.39 -5.88
N TYR A 28 -19.05 -32.31 -4.92
CA TYR A 28 -18.80 -31.97 -3.51
C TYR A 28 -17.39 -31.37 -3.31
N SER A 29 -16.39 -31.91 -4.02
CA SER A 29 -15.02 -31.37 -4.00
C SER A 29 -14.98 -29.93 -4.51
N ASN A 30 -15.69 -29.62 -5.60
CA ASN A 30 -15.76 -28.27 -6.15
C ASN A 30 -16.43 -27.28 -5.17
N ILE A 31 -17.56 -27.67 -4.56
CA ILE A 31 -18.22 -26.83 -3.54
C ILE A 31 -17.28 -26.53 -2.37
N ASN A 32 -16.54 -27.53 -1.90
CA ASN A 32 -15.61 -27.32 -0.78
C ASN A 32 -14.43 -26.42 -1.19
N ALA A 33 -13.93 -26.56 -2.41
CA ALA A 33 -12.89 -25.69 -2.96
C ALA A 33 -13.39 -24.24 -3.08
N ASP A 34 -14.58 -24.01 -3.63
CA ASP A 34 -15.18 -22.69 -3.79
C ASP A 34 -15.37 -21.98 -2.43
N ASN A 35 -15.86 -22.72 -1.43
CA ASN A 35 -16.03 -22.20 -0.08
C ASN A 35 -14.69 -21.81 0.57
N LYS A 36 -13.63 -22.60 0.34
CA LYS A 36 -12.29 -22.28 0.82
C LYS A 36 -11.75 -21.02 0.13
N THR A 37 -11.86 -20.94 -1.19
CA THR A 37 -11.45 -19.78 -1.99
C THR A 37 -12.16 -18.51 -1.53
N LYS A 38 -13.47 -18.56 -1.27
CA LYS A 38 -14.23 -17.42 -0.75
C LYS A 38 -13.70 -16.94 0.61
N LYS A 39 -13.41 -17.86 1.55
CA LYS A 39 -12.84 -17.52 2.86
C LYS A 39 -11.44 -16.91 2.75
N GLU A 40 -10.62 -17.44 1.84
CA GLU A 40 -9.26 -16.91 1.62
C GLU A 40 -9.29 -15.52 0.97
N LYS A 41 -10.21 -15.30 0.01
CA LYS A 41 -10.50 -13.97 -0.55
C LYS A 41 -10.87 -12.98 0.54
N GLU A 42 -11.86 -13.30 1.38
CA GLU A 42 -12.33 -12.42 2.46
C GLU A 42 -11.20 -12.10 3.46
N LYS A 43 -10.40 -13.11 3.84
CA LYS A 43 -9.22 -12.91 4.68
C LYS A 43 -8.21 -11.97 4.01
N SER A 44 -7.97 -12.15 2.72
CA SER A 44 -7.02 -11.32 1.96
C SER A 44 -7.48 -9.87 1.89
N VAL A 45 -8.75 -9.61 1.61
CA VAL A 45 -9.33 -8.25 1.60
C VAL A 45 -9.18 -7.60 2.98
N ASN A 46 -9.46 -8.34 4.06
CA ASN A 46 -9.30 -7.83 5.43
C ASN A 46 -7.84 -7.50 5.78
N LEU A 47 -6.88 -8.28 5.30
CA LEU A 47 -5.46 -7.98 5.47
C LEU A 47 -5.05 -6.71 4.71
N ILE A 48 -5.54 -6.55 3.47
CA ILE A 48 -5.31 -5.34 2.67
C ILE A 48 -5.90 -4.12 3.39
N ILE A 49 -7.14 -4.18 3.88
CA ILE A 49 -7.75 -3.07 4.63
C ILE A 49 -6.88 -2.66 5.82
N LYS A 50 -6.40 -3.62 6.62
CA LYS A 50 -5.52 -3.34 7.76
C LYS A 50 -4.20 -2.69 7.35
N GLU A 51 -3.62 -3.16 6.24
CA GLU A 51 -2.40 -2.58 5.67
C GLU A 51 -2.62 -1.12 5.25
N LEU A 52 -3.71 -0.83 4.53
CA LEU A 52 -4.05 0.52 4.11
C LEU A 52 -4.32 1.44 5.32
N GLU A 53 -4.96 0.94 6.37
CA GLU A 53 -5.19 1.68 7.62
C GLU A 53 -3.89 2.05 8.33
N LEU A 54 -2.95 1.10 8.43
CA LEU A 54 -1.64 1.33 9.00
C LEU A 54 -0.86 2.36 8.18
N ASN A 55 -0.83 2.20 6.85
CA ASN A 55 -0.16 3.14 5.94
C ASN A 55 -0.74 4.55 6.07
N ARG A 56 -2.06 4.67 6.17
CA ARG A 56 -2.72 5.95 6.40
C ARG A 56 -2.30 6.58 7.72
N GLN A 57 -2.20 5.79 8.80
CA GLN A 57 -1.74 6.31 10.09
C GLN A 57 -0.29 6.80 10.02
N LEU A 58 0.60 6.03 9.41
CA LEU A 58 2.00 6.42 9.20
C LEU A 58 2.12 7.72 8.40
N LEU A 59 1.29 7.90 7.37
CA LEU A 59 1.23 9.15 6.61
C LEU A 59 0.75 10.31 7.46
N LYS A 60 -0.29 10.15 8.28
CA LYS A 60 -0.78 11.23 9.16
C LYS A 60 0.30 11.73 10.10
N ASP A 61 1.07 10.82 10.68
CA ASP A 61 2.16 11.16 11.59
C ASP A 61 3.26 11.96 10.87
N HIS A 62 3.64 11.54 9.65
CA HIS A 62 4.66 12.22 8.85
C HIS A 62 4.18 13.54 8.23
N ILE A 63 2.90 13.63 7.83
CA ILE A 63 2.28 14.89 7.40
C ILE A 63 2.38 15.92 8.53
N SER A 64 2.02 15.53 9.76
CA SER A 64 2.11 16.44 10.91
C SER A 64 3.55 16.88 11.17
N TYR A 65 4.51 15.95 11.08
CA TYR A 65 5.94 16.28 11.17
C TYR A 65 6.36 17.29 10.10
N HIS A 66 6.10 17.01 8.82
CA HIS A 66 6.49 17.88 7.71
C HIS A 66 5.80 19.24 7.73
N GLU A 67 4.56 19.32 8.18
CA GLU A 67 3.85 20.60 8.39
C GLU A 67 4.52 21.44 9.48
N ASN A 68 4.91 20.82 10.60
CA ASN A 68 5.63 21.51 11.67
C ASN A 68 6.98 22.03 11.17
N ILE A 69 7.76 21.19 10.48
CA ILE A 69 9.04 21.60 9.90
C ILE A 69 8.85 22.72 8.87
N LYS A 70 7.77 22.67 8.07
CA LYS A 70 7.45 23.75 7.13
C LYS A 70 7.29 25.09 7.84
N ILE A 71 6.51 25.12 8.92
CA ILE A 71 6.25 26.34 9.71
C ILE A 71 7.57 26.89 10.27
N GLU A 72 8.41 26.04 10.86
CA GLU A 72 9.72 26.44 11.38
C GLU A 72 10.63 26.98 10.26
N MET A 73 10.66 26.33 9.10
CA MET A 73 11.44 26.78 7.96
C MET A 73 10.94 28.12 7.39
N ASP A 74 9.63 28.33 7.31
CA ASP A 74 9.03 29.58 6.86
C ASP A 74 9.32 30.73 7.84
N SER A 75 9.55 30.43 9.12
CA SER A 75 9.99 31.40 10.13
C SER A 75 11.50 31.69 10.04
N ILE A 76 12.33 30.67 9.87
CA ILE A 76 13.80 30.80 9.92
C ILE A 76 14.36 31.38 8.62
N VAL A 77 13.94 30.88 7.46
CA VAL A 77 14.57 31.23 6.17
C VAL A 77 14.62 32.73 5.90
N PRO A 78 13.55 33.53 6.16
CA PRO A 78 13.59 34.97 5.97
C PRO A 78 14.58 35.72 6.87
N THR A 79 14.99 35.12 8.00
CA THR A 79 15.94 35.74 8.95
C THR A 79 17.41 35.52 8.56
N LEU A 80 17.67 34.62 7.61
CA LEU A 80 19.02 34.31 7.15
C LEU A 80 19.51 35.39 6.19
N SER A 81 20.68 35.97 6.49
CA SER A 81 21.36 36.86 5.55
C SER A 81 21.77 36.13 4.26
N GLU A 82 21.85 36.86 3.15
CA GLU A 82 22.33 36.33 1.87
C GLU A 82 23.72 35.67 2.00
N LYS A 83 24.63 36.33 2.73
CA LYS A 83 25.97 35.81 3.04
C LYS A 83 25.90 34.44 3.73
N LYS A 84 24.93 34.24 4.63
CA LYS A 84 24.72 32.97 5.33
C LYS A 84 24.12 31.91 4.40
N MET A 85 23.17 32.26 3.55
CA MET A 85 22.59 31.29 2.60
C MET A 85 23.64 30.72 1.64
N TYR A 86 24.58 31.56 1.19
CA TYR A 86 25.63 31.18 0.25
C TYR A 86 26.95 30.77 0.91
N SER A 87 27.02 30.69 2.24
CA SER A 87 28.17 30.09 2.90
C SER A 87 28.16 28.57 2.72
N ASN A 88 29.35 27.99 2.71
CA ASN A 88 29.51 26.55 2.73
C ASN A 88 28.82 25.97 3.96
N PHE A 89 28.21 24.81 3.81
CA PHE A 89 27.58 24.07 4.88
C PHE A 89 28.65 23.53 5.84
N THR A 90 28.43 23.70 7.13
CA THR A 90 29.14 22.95 8.17
C THR A 90 28.14 22.45 9.19
N GLU A 91 28.40 21.30 9.81
CA GLU A 91 27.51 20.73 10.82
C GLU A 91 27.30 21.69 12.01
N ALA A 92 28.35 22.44 12.37
CA ALA A 92 28.27 23.49 13.39
C ALA A 92 27.28 24.60 13.00
N GLU A 93 27.29 25.04 11.75
CA GLU A 93 26.36 26.06 11.26
C GLU A 93 24.93 25.57 11.17
N PHE A 94 24.71 24.28 10.89
CA PHE A 94 23.37 23.71 10.93
C PHE A 94 22.83 23.57 12.36
N LYS A 95 23.68 23.25 13.34
CA LYS A 95 23.28 23.27 14.76
C LYS A 95 22.81 24.66 15.22
N HIS A 96 23.28 25.73 14.57
CA HIS A 96 22.80 27.10 14.81
C HIS A 96 21.48 27.42 14.09
N ILE A 97 21.07 26.61 13.10
CA ILE A 97 19.77 26.68 12.47
C ILE A 97 18.84 25.79 13.31
N GLU A 98 18.39 26.32 14.45
CA GLU A 98 17.54 25.62 15.43
C GLU A 98 16.13 25.37 14.87
N ILE A 99 15.98 24.36 14.00
CA ILE A 99 14.67 23.92 13.52
C ILE A 99 14.01 23.10 14.64
N LYS A 100 13.04 23.70 15.33
CA LYS A 100 12.37 23.04 16.45
C LYS A 100 11.65 21.77 15.99
N GLY A 101 11.87 20.67 16.72
CA GLY A 101 11.25 19.38 16.39
C GLY A 101 11.87 18.64 15.20
N TRP A 102 12.99 19.11 14.66
CA TRP A 102 13.72 18.41 13.60
C TRP A 102 14.22 17.03 14.06
N THR A 103 13.84 15.99 13.31
CA THR A 103 14.28 14.61 13.54
C THR A 103 15.01 14.00 12.34
N GLY A 104 15.27 14.80 11.31
CA GLY A 104 15.94 14.37 10.07
C GLY A 104 15.03 14.32 8.85
N PHE A 105 15.59 13.82 7.74
CA PHE A 105 14.89 13.60 6.48
C PHE A 105 14.11 12.29 6.52
N ASN A 106 13.04 12.27 7.31
CA ASN A 106 12.19 11.11 7.51
C ASN A 106 10.97 11.17 6.59
N PHE A 107 10.44 10.01 6.22
CA PHE A 107 9.18 9.88 5.49
C PHE A 107 8.58 8.50 5.79
N ALA A 108 7.27 8.36 5.60
CA ALA A 108 6.54 7.17 5.98
C ALA A 108 7.01 5.94 5.16
N ARG A 109 7.41 4.88 5.86
CA ARG A 109 7.77 3.59 5.25
C ARG A 109 6.51 2.74 5.13
N LEU A 110 5.82 2.88 4.01
CA LEU A 110 4.53 2.23 3.76
C LEU A 110 4.68 0.75 3.41
N GLN A 111 3.73 -0.07 3.85
CA GLN A 111 3.70 -1.51 3.65
C GLN A 111 2.94 -1.89 2.36
N LYS A 112 3.34 -3.01 1.74
CA LYS A 112 2.65 -3.60 0.58
C LYS A 112 2.55 -5.12 0.64
N THR A 113 2.83 -5.69 1.81
CA THR A 113 2.94 -7.13 2.03
C THR A 113 1.61 -7.85 1.78
N ALA A 114 0.49 -7.30 2.26
CA ALA A 114 -0.82 -7.92 2.10
C ALA A 114 -1.23 -7.98 0.63
N PHE A 115 -1.05 -6.88 -0.11
CA PHE A 115 -1.34 -6.82 -1.53
C PHE A 115 -0.42 -7.70 -2.37
N GLU A 116 0.89 -7.67 -2.13
CA GLU A 116 1.82 -8.55 -2.85
C GLU A 116 1.55 -10.02 -2.53
N THR A 117 1.22 -10.36 -1.28
CA THR A 117 0.83 -11.73 -0.92
C THR A 117 -0.41 -12.18 -1.68
N ALA A 118 -1.44 -11.33 -1.78
CA ALA A 118 -2.66 -11.61 -2.54
C ALA A 118 -2.36 -11.84 -4.04
N LYS A 119 -1.44 -11.05 -4.60
CA LYS A 119 -0.97 -11.17 -5.98
C LYS A 119 -0.20 -12.46 -6.22
N THR A 120 0.80 -12.76 -5.38
CA THR A 120 1.66 -13.95 -5.53
C THR A 120 0.94 -15.26 -5.25
N SER A 121 -0.04 -15.25 -4.35
CA SER A 121 -0.85 -16.44 -4.03
C SER A 121 -1.94 -16.71 -5.08
N GLY A 122 -2.16 -15.80 -6.02
CA GLY A 122 -3.21 -15.90 -7.03
C GLY A 122 -4.60 -15.49 -6.54
N LEU A 123 -4.77 -15.15 -5.25
CA LEU A 123 -6.05 -14.68 -4.68
C LEU A 123 -6.54 -13.38 -5.33
N ILE A 124 -5.64 -12.57 -5.88
CA ILE A 124 -5.99 -11.36 -6.64
C ILE A 124 -6.94 -11.65 -7.82
N LYS A 125 -6.92 -12.87 -8.39
CA LYS A 125 -7.79 -13.27 -9.51
C LYS A 125 -9.25 -13.45 -9.09
N GLU A 126 -9.48 -13.68 -7.80
CA GLU A 126 -10.81 -13.84 -7.22
C GLU A 126 -11.46 -12.49 -6.90
N PHE A 127 -10.70 -11.40 -7.00
CA PHE A 127 -11.20 -10.05 -6.77
C PHE A 127 -11.92 -9.56 -8.01
N ASP A 128 -12.90 -8.68 -7.84
CA ASP A 128 -13.48 -7.98 -8.98
C ASP A 128 -12.44 -7.08 -9.65
N ILE A 129 -12.53 -6.93 -10.97
CA ILE A 129 -11.54 -6.21 -11.77
C ILE A 129 -11.40 -4.74 -11.36
N GLU A 130 -12.49 -4.11 -10.93
CA GLU A 130 -12.50 -2.73 -10.47
C GLU A 130 -11.69 -2.58 -9.18
N LEU A 131 -11.85 -3.50 -8.24
CA LEU A 131 -11.06 -3.55 -7.01
C LEU A 131 -9.57 -3.76 -7.32
N VAL A 132 -9.24 -4.69 -8.22
CA VAL A 132 -7.84 -4.93 -8.62
C VAL A 132 -7.22 -3.67 -9.20
N GLN A 133 -7.93 -2.97 -10.08
CA GLN A 133 -7.47 -1.72 -10.67
C GLN A 133 -7.25 -0.64 -9.60
N LYS A 134 -8.23 -0.41 -8.73
CA LYS A 134 -8.14 0.58 -7.65
C LYS A 134 -6.96 0.32 -6.71
N LEU A 135 -6.78 -0.94 -6.28
CA LEU A 135 -5.65 -1.30 -5.43
C LEU A 135 -4.33 -1.06 -6.16
N SER A 136 -4.23 -1.52 -7.41
CA SER A 136 -3.02 -1.33 -8.22
C SER A 136 -2.65 0.15 -8.35
N ASP A 137 -3.63 1.02 -8.59
CA ASP A 137 -3.42 2.48 -8.68
C ASP A 137 -2.91 3.09 -7.37
N ILE A 138 -3.42 2.62 -6.23
CA ILE A 138 -2.99 3.09 -4.90
C ILE A 138 -1.56 2.66 -4.61
N TYR A 139 -1.24 1.38 -4.81
CA TYR A 139 0.12 0.86 -4.57
C TYR A 139 1.14 1.45 -5.54
N TYR A 140 0.74 1.72 -6.79
CA TYR A 140 1.57 2.46 -7.73
C TYR A 140 1.86 3.89 -7.24
N PHE A 141 0.85 4.61 -6.74
CA PHE A 141 1.07 5.96 -6.18
C PHE A 141 1.95 5.92 -4.91
N GLN A 142 1.82 4.87 -4.10
CA GLN A 142 2.70 4.63 -2.95
C GLN A 142 4.15 4.39 -3.39
N ASP A 143 4.40 3.65 -4.46
CA ASP A 143 5.75 3.46 -4.98
C ASP A 143 6.35 4.81 -5.47
N ILE A 144 5.58 5.65 -6.20
CA ILE A 144 6.01 7.00 -6.58
C ILE A 144 6.40 7.84 -5.36
N TYR A 145 5.58 7.81 -4.32
CA TYR A 145 5.85 8.52 -3.06
C TYR A 145 7.16 8.03 -2.40
N LEU A 146 7.34 6.72 -2.29
CA LEU A 146 8.52 6.12 -1.67
C LEU A 146 9.80 6.41 -2.47
N ASP A 147 9.72 6.38 -3.79
CA ASP A 147 10.83 6.71 -4.68
C ASP A 147 11.23 8.19 -4.53
N PHE A 148 10.24 9.08 -4.49
CA PHE A 148 10.50 10.50 -4.29
C PHE A 148 11.09 10.79 -2.91
N GLY A 149 10.53 10.24 -1.84
CA GLY A 149 11.09 10.35 -0.48
C GLY A 149 12.52 9.82 -0.39
N THR A 150 12.79 8.69 -1.04
CA THR A 150 14.15 8.11 -1.12
C THR A 150 15.11 9.02 -1.87
N SER A 151 14.67 9.67 -2.95
CA SER A 151 15.50 10.61 -3.70
C SER A 151 15.91 11.83 -2.86
N ILE A 152 14.99 12.35 -2.03
CA ILE A 152 15.27 13.45 -1.09
C ILE A 152 16.28 13.01 -0.04
N LEU A 153 16.09 11.82 0.54
CA LEU A 153 17.02 11.27 1.53
C LEU A 153 18.42 11.06 0.93
N ASN A 154 18.51 10.53 -0.29
CA ASN A 154 19.79 10.36 -0.99
C ASN A 154 20.48 11.71 -1.23
N LYS A 155 19.71 12.73 -1.64
CA LYS A 155 20.23 14.09 -1.78
C LYS A 155 20.74 14.63 -0.45
N ALA A 156 20.01 14.42 0.64
CA ALA A 156 20.41 14.84 1.97
C ALA A 156 21.69 14.15 2.46
N ILE A 157 21.83 12.84 2.23
CA ILE A 157 23.05 12.08 2.55
C ILE A 157 24.26 12.61 1.76
N GLY A 158 24.03 13.11 0.54
CA GLY A 158 25.08 13.71 -0.30
C GLY A 158 25.56 15.10 0.17
N ILE A 159 24.88 15.73 1.13
CA ILE A 159 25.25 17.06 1.64
C ILE A 159 26.58 16.98 2.38
N ASN A 160 27.51 17.83 1.97
CA ASN A 160 28.86 17.89 2.50
C ASN A 160 29.36 19.34 2.58
N THR A 161 30.58 19.53 3.07
CA THR A 161 31.15 20.87 3.34
C THR A 161 31.43 21.72 2.11
N SER A 162 31.34 21.16 0.89
CA SER A 162 31.44 21.92 -0.36
C SER A 162 30.09 22.47 -0.85
N MET A 163 28.98 21.97 -0.30
CA MET A 163 27.64 22.47 -0.62
C MET A 163 27.30 23.71 0.20
N LYS A 164 26.30 24.48 -0.21
CA LYS A 164 25.86 25.69 0.48
C LYS A 164 24.73 25.40 1.46
N ILE A 165 24.54 26.27 2.45
CA ILE A 165 23.36 26.22 3.32
C ILE A 165 22.06 26.29 2.51
N ALA A 166 22.04 27.05 1.41
CA ALA A 166 20.92 27.08 0.47
C ALA A 166 20.56 25.69 -0.09
N ASP A 167 21.54 24.83 -0.38
CA ASP A 167 21.28 23.48 -0.94
C ASP A 167 20.57 22.59 0.08
N LEU A 168 20.95 22.70 1.36
CA LEU A 168 20.27 22.03 2.46
C LEU A 168 18.84 22.55 2.64
N ILE A 169 18.66 23.87 2.70
CA ILE A 169 17.34 24.50 2.82
C ILE A 169 16.44 24.08 1.66
N SER A 170 16.95 24.06 0.43
CA SER A 170 16.21 23.59 -0.74
C SER A 170 15.83 22.11 -0.61
N THR A 171 16.69 21.28 -0.02
CA THR A 171 16.37 19.85 0.21
C THR A 171 15.29 19.69 1.28
N ILE A 172 15.33 20.47 2.36
CA ILE A 172 14.25 20.50 3.36
C ILE A 172 12.95 21.00 2.74
N ARG A 173 13.01 22.00 1.85
CA ARG A 173 11.84 22.51 1.13
C ARG A 173 11.18 21.46 0.24
N LEU A 174 11.95 20.64 -0.49
CA LEU A 174 11.38 19.53 -1.27
C LEU A 174 10.57 18.56 -0.39
N MET A 175 11.05 18.29 0.83
CA MET A 175 10.36 17.46 1.82
C MET A 175 9.09 18.14 2.35
N THR A 176 9.16 19.43 2.67
CA THR A 176 8.02 20.15 3.26
C THR A 176 7.04 20.75 2.25
N SER A 177 7.33 20.69 0.95
CA SER A 177 6.42 21.09 -0.13
C SER A 177 5.91 19.88 -0.90
N ASP A 178 6.73 19.31 -1.77
CA ASP A 178 6.29 18.41 -2.83
C ASP A 178 5.98 17.03 -2.24
N LEU A 179 6.86 16.55 -1.36
CA LEU A 179 6.64 15.29 -0.64
C LEU A 179 5.42 15.39 0.26
N LEU A 180 5.29 16.47 1.04
CA LEU A 180 4.09 16.75 1.84
C LEU A 180 2.81 16.77 0.97
N GLY A 181 2.88 17.33 -0.23
CA GLY A 181 1.78 17.31 -1.20
C GLY A 181 1.39 15.89 -1.60
N LEU A 182 2.38 15.05 -1.93
CA LEU A 182 2.16 13.63 -2.25
C LEU A 182 1.58 12.86 -1.06
N GLU A 183 2.07 13.11 0.15
CA GLU A 183 1.58 12.46 1.38
C GLU A 183 0.10 12.74 1.61
N LYS A 184 -0.31 14.01 1.49
CA LYS A 184 -1.71 14.41 1.61
C LYS A 184 -2.59 13.74 0.56
N GLN A 185 -2.15 13.74 -0.69
CA GLN A 185 -2.88 13.09 -1.79
C GLN A 185 -3.02 11.58 -1.56
N LEU A 186 -1.94 10.90 -1.17
CA LEU A 186 -1.96 9.47 -0.88
C LEU A 186 -2.84 9.18 0.33
N SER A 187 -2.76 9.97 1.40
CA SER A 187 -3.63 9.82 2.57
C SER A 187 -5.12 9.93 2.20
N THR A 188 -5.50 10.86 1.33
CA THR A 188 -6.88 10.97 0.84
C THR A 188 -7.28 9.77 -0.03
N LYS A 189 -6.40 9.28 -0.90
CA LYS A 189 -6.64 8.07 -1.71
C LYS A 189 -6.85 6.84 -0.81
N LEU A 190 -6.03 6.67 0.21
CA LEU A 190 -6.15 5.58 1.18
C LEU A 190 -7.47 5.66 1.96
N GLU A 191 -7.84 6.85 2.47
CA GLU A 191 -9.10 7.06 3.19
C GLU A 191 -10.32 6.64 2.35
N LYS A 192 -10.34 7.08 1.09
CA LYS A 192 -11.39 6.72 0.14
C LYS A 192 -11.44 5.21 -0.09
N ALA A 193 -10.29 4.59 -0.34
CA ALA A 193 -10.19 3.16 -0.59
C ALA A 193 -10.64 2.30 0.60
N ILE A 194 -10.21 2.65 1.82
CA ILE A 194 -10.61 1.99 3.06
C ILE A 194 -12.13 2.06 3.24
N THR A 195 -12.71 3.24 3.01
CA THR A 195 -14.16 3.47 3.15
C THR A 195 -14.96 2.63 2.15
N GLU A 196 -14.56 2.64 0.88
CA GLU A 196 -15.20 1.83 -0.17
C GLU A 196 -15.10 0.34 0.14
N LEU A 197 -13.90 -0.15 0.48
CA LEU A 197 -13.64 -1.55 0.81
C LEU A 197 -14.47 -2.04 1.99
N LYS A 198 -14.55 -1.25 3.08
CA LYS A 198 -15.38 -1.60 4.24
C LYS A 198 -16.87 -1.63 3.90
N THR A 199 -17.33 -0.70 3.06
CA THR A 199 -18.74 -0.63 2.65
C THR A 199 -19.12 -1.83 1.78
N GLN A 200 -18.29 -2.17 0.79
CA GLN A 200 -18.49 -3.34 -0.06
C GLN A 200 -18.38 -4.65 0.74
N HIS A 201 -17.42 -4.73 1.66
CA HIS A 201 -17.28 -5.89 2.54
C HIS A 201 -18.54 -6.07 3.39
N ASN A 202 -19.09 -5.02 4.00
CA ASN A 202 -20.29 -5.10 4.83
C ASN A 202 -21.58 -5.39 4.04
N ASN A 203 -21.68 -4.94 2.79
CA ASN A 203 -22.86 -5.14 1.94
C ASN A 203 -22.89 -6.51 1.23
N GLY A 204 -21.76 -7.21 1.11
CA GLY A 204 -21.68 -8.57 0.57
C GLY A 204 -22.15 -9.68 1.54
N TYR A 205 -22.61 -9.31 2.75
CA TYR A 205 -23.11 -10.21 3.79
C TYR A 205 -24.61 -10.02 4.12
N LYS A 206 -25.40 -9.47 3.19
CA LYS A 206 -26.87 -9.57 3.24
C LYS A 206 -27.39 -10.54 2.18
#